data_AF-A0A1Q6ETA2-F1
#
_entry.id   AF-A0A1Q6ETA2-F1
#
_cell.length_a   1.000
_cell.length_b   1.000
_cell.length_c   1.000
_cell.angle_alpha   90.00
_cell.angle_beta   90.00
_cell.angle_gamma   90.00
#
_symmetry.space_group_name_H-M   'P 1'
#
loop_
_entity.id
_entity.type
_entity.pdbx_description
1 polymer ?
#
loop_
_entity_poly.entity_id
_entity_poly.type
_entity_poly.pdbx_seq_one_letter_code
_entity_poly.pdbx_strand_id
1 'polypeptide(L)' 'MALHETHKYDDIIDMPHHVSRRHPQMSRRQRAAQFMPFAALTGYERVIEQAACDAEAAVARADAAGDTDFGA' A
#
# COMPACT_ATOMS: atom_id res chain seq x y z
N MET A 1 -20.76 -20.32 5.78
CA MET A 1 -19.65 -21.27 6.04
C MET A 1 -19.40 -21.30 7.53
N ALA A 2 -19.44 -22.47 8.17
CA ALA A 2 -19.12 -22.60 9.59
C ALA A 2 -17.61 -22.79 9.75
N LEU A 3 -16.98 -21.93 10.54
CA LEU A 3 -15.58 -22.07 10.93
C LEU A 3 -15.49 -23.19 11.97
N HIS A 4 -14.65 -24.20 11.72
CA HIS A 4 -14.36 -25.26 12.68
C HIS A 4 -13.13 -24.88 13.51
N GLU A 5 -13.25 -24.98 14.82
CA GLU A 5 -12.16 -24.70 15.74
C GLU A 5 -11.17 -25.87 15.80
N THR A 6 -9.87 -25.58 15.77
CA THR A 6 -8.80 -26.60 15.77
C THR A 6 -7.75 -26.28 16.82
N HIS A 7 -7.47 -27.22 17.72
CA HIS A 7 -6.52 -27.08 18.84
C HIS A 7 -5.11 -27.62 18.54
N LYS A 8 -4.71 -27.64 17.26
CA LYS A 8 -3.51 -28.35 16.78
C LYS A 8 -2.20 -27.75 17.30
N TYR A 9 -2.21 -26.51 17.77
CA TYR A 9 -1.01 -25.73 18.10
C TYR A 9 -1.08 -25.11 19.52
N ASP A 10 -2.02 -25.56 20.35
CA ASP A 10 -2.22 -25.03 21.71
C ASP A 10 -0.99 -25.26 22.60
N ASP A 11 -0.17 -26.26 22.28
CA ASP A 11 1.07 -26.60 22.96
C ASP A 11 2.23 -25.64 22.65
N ILE A 12 2.16 -24.87 21.56
CA ILE A 12 3.22 -23.96 21.12
C ILE A 12 2.83 -22.47 21.14
N ILE A 13 1.55 -22.14 21.33
CA ILE A 13 1.04 -20.77 21.20
C ILE A 13 1.60 -19.81 22.27
N ASP A 14 1.82 -20.32 23.49
CA ASP A 14 2.31 -19.56 24.65
C ASP A 14 3.83 -19.72 24.87
N MET A 15 4.54 -20.37 23.94
CA MET A 15 5.99 -20.55 24.08
C MET A 15 6.73 -19.21 23.97
N PRO A 16 7.83 -19.01 24.74
CA PRO A 16 8.64 -17.81 24.63
C PRO A 16 9.13 -17.56 23.20
N HIS A 17 8.91 -16.35 22.69
CA HIS A 17 9.42 -15.98 21.38
C HIS A 17 10.94 -15.81 21.43
N HIS A 18 11.64 -16.51 20.54
CA HIS A 18 13.09 -16.36 20.43
C HIS A 18 13.46 -14.94 19.96
N VAL A 19 14.28 -14.24 20.76
CA VAL A 19 14.90 -12.97 20.38
C VAL A 19 16.40 -13.18 20.28
N SER A 20 16.94 -12.90 19.10
CA SER A 20 18.38 -13.03 18.85
C SER A 20 19.18 -12.07 19.76
N ARG A 21 20.20 -12.63 20.43
CA ARG A 21 21.14 -11.86 21.26
C ARG A 21 22.17 -11.07 20.46
N ARG A 22 22.50 -11.53 19.25
CA ARG A 22 23.57 -10.97 18.40
C ARG A 22 23.05 -9.93 17.42
N HIS A 23 21.91 -10.22 16.80
CA HIS A 23 21.25 -9.36 15.83
C HIS A 23 20.03 -8.71 16.49
N PRO A 24 20.13 -7.42 16.88
CA PRO A 24 19.00 -6.71 17.46
C PRO A 24 17.89 -6.56 16.43
N GLN A 25 16.64 -6.51 16.91
CA GLN A 25 15.50 -6.27 16.03
C GLN A 25 15.53 -4.85 15.48
N MET A 26 15.12 -4.70 14.22
CA MET A 26 15.00 -3.40 13.58
C MET A 26 13.92 -2.55 14.28
N SER A 27 14.21 -1.27 14.51
CA SER A 27 13.24 -0.34 15.12
C SER A 27 11.97 -0.19 14.27
N ARG A 28 10.84 0.16 14.90
CA ARG A 28 9.57 0.40 14.19
C ARG A 28 9.70 1.43 13.07
N ARG A 29 10.49 2.49 13.28
CA ARG A 29 10.73 3.55 12.29
C ARG A 29 11.48 3.04 11.07
N GLN A 30 12.56 2.27 11.27
CA GLN A 30 13.33 1.67 10.18
C GLN A 30 12.51 0.61 9.43
N ARG A 31 11.66 -0.15 10.14
CA ARG A 31 10.69 -1.06 9.49
C ARG A 31 9.73 -0.29 8.59
N ALA A 32 9.18 0.84 9.05
CA ALA A 32 8.29 1.68 8.24
C ALA A 32 8.99 2.23 6.99
N ALA A 33 10.27 2.62 7.10
CA ALA A 33 11.04 3.15 5.97
C ALA A 33 11.18 2.15 4.80
N GLN A 34 11.17 0.84 5.05
CA GLN A 34 11.16 -0.17 3.98
C GLN A 34 9.91 -0.08 3.10
N PHE A 35 8.80 0.43 3.65
CA PHE A 35 7.52 0.59 2.96
C PHE A 35 7.25 2.05 2.55
N MET A 36 8.31 2.84 2.31
CA MET A 36 8.19 4.22 1.83
C MET A 36 8.66 4.36 0.36
N PRO A 37 7.99 3.71 -0.62
CA PRO A 37 8.43 3.70 -2.02
C PRO A 37 8.51 5.10 -2.65
N PHE A 38 7.75 6.06 -2.12
CA PHE A 38 7.67 7.43 -2.63
C PHE A 38 8.39 8.45 -1.75
N ALA A 39 9.19 8.04 -0.76
CA ALA A 39 9.95 8.99 0.06
C ALA A 39 10.87 9.89 -0.78
N ALA A 40 11.38 9.37 -1.90
CA ALA A 40 12.20 10.11 -2.84
C ALA A 40 11.45 11.23 -3.60
N LEU A 41 10.12 11.23 -3.58
CA LEU A 41 9.30 12.25 -4.24
C LEU A 41 9.12 13.52 -3.40
N THR A 42 9.62 13.54 -2.16
CA THR A 42 9.65 14.75 -1.33
C THR A 42 10.44 15.84 -2.06
N GLY A 43 9.85 17.02 -2.27
CA GLY A 43 10.42 18.12 -3.06
C GLY A 43 9.95 18.20 -4.52
N TYR A 44 9.15 17.23 -5.00
CA TYR A 44 8.55 17.22 -6.34
C TYR A 44 7.05 17.57 -6.34
N GLU A 45 6.54 18.22 -5.29
CA GLU A 45 5.11 18.46 -5.06
C GLU A 45 4.45 19.15 -6.27
N ARG A 46 5.10 20.21 -6.80
CA ARG A 46 4.57 20.95 -7.95
C ARG A 46 4.44 20.10 -9.21
N VAL A 47 5.38 19.17 -9.43
CA VAL A 47 5.35 18.29 -10.61
C VAL A 47 4.24 17.24 -10.47
N ILE A 48 4.06 16.72 -9.26
CA ILE A 48 2.99 15.77 -8.94
C ILE A 48 1.61 16.42 -9.09
N GLU A 49 1.44 17.64 -8.57
CA GLU A 49 0.21 18.42 -8.71
C GLU A 49 -0.13 18.68 -10.18
N GLN A 50 0.84 19.11 -10.99
CA GLN A 50 0.62 19.31 -12.42
C GLN A 50 0.23 18.01 -13.13
N ALA A 51 0.93 16.91 -12.84
CA ALA A 51 0.63 15.61 -13.41
C ALA A 51 -0.78 15.13 -13.04
N ALA A 52 -1.24 15.41 -11.82
CA ALA A 52 -2.60 15.11 -11.38
C ALA A 52 -3.63 15.91 -12.19
N CYS A 53 -3.44 17.23 -12.33
CA CYS A 53 -4.31 18.08 -13.15
C CYS A 53 -4.41 17.59 -14.61
N ASP A 54 -3.27 17.24 -15.21
CA ASP A 54 -3.22 16.78 -16.60
C ASP A 54 -3.95 15.43 -16.78
N ALA A 55 -3.82 14.53 -15.79
CA ALA A 55 -4.50 13.25 -15.77
C ALA A 55 -6.03 13.40 -15.67
N GLU A 56 -6.51 14.22 -14.74
CA GLU A 56 -7.94 14.53 -14.59
C GLU A 56 -8.53 15.13 -15.88
N ALA A 57 -7.79 16.07 -16.50
CA ALA A 57 -8.20 16.64 -17.77
C ALA A 57 -8.23 15.61 -18.92
N ALA A 58 -7.33 14.61 -18.91
CA ALA A 58 -7.33 13.54 -19.89
C ALA A 58 -8.53 12.59 -19.71
N VAL A 59 -8.88 12.25 -18.47
CA VAL A 59 -10.06 11.44 -18.14
C VAL A 59 -11.33 12.16 -18.59
N ALA A 60 -11.50 13.44 -18.25
CA ALA A 60 -12.66 14.23 -18.65
C ALA A 60 -12.83 14.32 -20.17
N ARG A 61 -11.72 14.42 -20.92
CA ARG A 61 -11.76 14.39 -22.40
C ARG A 61 -12.19 13.02 -22.95
N ALA A 62 -11.73 11.94 -22.32
CA ALA A 62 -12.08 10.59 -22.74
C ALA A 62 -13.57 10.30 -22.48
N ASP A 63 -14.10 10.70 -21.33
CA ASP A 63 -15.51 10.55 -20.98
C ASP A 63 -16.40 11.34 -21.95
N ALA A 64 -16.04 12.60 -22.24
CA ALA A 64 -16.78 13.43 -23.20
C ALA A 64 -16.78 12.85 -24.62
N ALA A 65 -15.71 12.16 -25.02
CA ALA A 65 -15.66 11.47 -26.32
C ALA A 65 -16.57 10.23 -26.34
N GLY A 66 -16.67 9.48 -25.24
CA GLY A 66 -17.56 8.34 -25.10
C GLY A 66 -19.04 8.70 -25.16
N ASP A 67 -19.43 9.84 -24.58
CA ASP A 67 -20.82 10.34 -24.64
C ASP A 67 -21.27 10.70 -26.06
N THR A 68 -20.35 11.01 -26.98
CA THR A 68 -20.69 11.35 -28.37
C THR A 68 -20.92 10.15 -29.30
N ASP A 69 -20.68 8.92 -28.83
CA ASP A 69 -20.71 7.69 -29.65
C ASP A 69 -22.00 6.84 -29.47
N PHE A 70 -22.94 7.22 -28.60
CA PHE A 70 -24.15 6.44 -28.32
C PHE A 70 -25.39 6.83 -29.17
N GLY A 71 -25.19 7.32 -30.40
CA GLY A 71 -26.27 7.85 -31.24
C GLY A 71 -26.22 7.39 -32.70
N ALA A 72 -26.73 6.19 -32.96
CA ALA A 72 -27.18 5.73 -34.28
C ALA A 72 -28.52 5.00 -34.15
#